data_AF-A0A820RHB6-F1
#
_entry.id   AF-A0A820RHB6-F1
#
_cell.length_a   1.000
_cell.length_b   1.000
_cell.length_c   1.000
_cell.angle_alpha   90.00
_cell.angle_beta   90.00
_cell.angle_gamma   90.00
#
_symmetry.space_group_name_H-M   'P 1'
#
loop_
_entity.id
_entity.type
_entity.pdbx_description
1 polymer ?
#
loop_
_entity_poly.entity_id
_entity_poly.type
_entity_poly.pdbx_seq_one_letter_code
_entity_poly.pdbx_strand_id
1 'polypeptide(L)'
;MRSHLPIQHNIITNQSYPVNNGVSLSYASICRVNNDNIEPSHISQPVSSLHNGTFSLQSLCPYAEKDGVCEALETGRYCPYIHGDLCDLCEMPALHPTNEKQREQHRLECLHKHETECEEAFAIQRSEDKKCGVCLETVWDRDGDKRFGILENCDHIFCLECIRKWRASSNYEHKVVKACPECRVKSDFVTPTKYWPENEQAKQEVIKTYKENL
;
A
#
# COMPACT_ATOMS: atom_id res chain seq x y z
N MET A 1 38.29 -1.35 23.95
CA MET A 1 38.57 -0.63 22.68
C MET A 1 38.20 -1.54 21.52
N ARG A 2 37.10 -1.20 20.83
CA ARG A 2 36.61 -1.66 19.51
C ARG A 2 35.14 -1.22 19.45
N SER A 3 34.91 0.09 19.35
CA SER A 3 34.56 0.81 18.10
C SER A 3 33.27 0.29 17.47
N HIS A 4 32.15 0.87 17.92
CA HIS A 4 30.88 0.89 17.20
C HIS A 4 31.07 1.54 15.83
N LEU A 5 30.56 0.92 14.77
CA LEU A 5 30.25 1.57 13.51
C LEU A 5 28.76 1.32 13.17
N PRO A 6 28.05 2.33 12.68
CA PRO A 6 26.60 2.34 12.61
C PRO A 6 26.06 1.56 11.39
N ILE A 7 24.91 0.93 11.59
CA ILE A 7 24.07 0.35 10.53
C ILE A 7 23.57 1.51 9.67
N GLN A 8 24.07 1.60 8.44
CA GLN A 8 23.51 2.51 7.44
C GLN A 8 22.17 1.93 6.99
N HIS A 9 21.08 2.58 7.41
CA HIS A 9 19.80 2.43 6.74
C HIS A 9 19.97 2.96 5.31
N ASN A 10 19.92 2.06 4.32
CA ASN A 10 19.71 2.48 2.95
C ASN A 10 18.27 2.99 2.82
N ILE A 11 18.14 4.29 3.08
CA ILE A 11 17.05 5.11 2.58
C ILE A 11 17.09 4.93 1.07
N ILE A 12 16.06 4.29 0.51
CA ILE A 12 15.83 4.32 -0.94
C ILE A 12 15.54 5.78 -1.28
N THR A 13 16.60 6.49 -1.64
CA THR A 13 16.53 7.87 -2.11
C THR A 13 15.84 7.87 -3.47
N ASN A 14 14.84 8.75 -3.58
CA ASN A 14 14.24 9.27 -4.81
C ASN A 14 15.02 8.92 -6.09
N GLN A 15 14.59 7.88 -6.80
CA GLN A 15 14.80 7.82 -8.24
C GLN A 15 13.53 8.36 -8.89
N SER A 16 13.64 9.63 -9.30
CA SER A 16 12.74 10.27 -10.24
C SER A 16 12.67 9.45 -11.53
N TYR A 17 11.57 8.73 -11.74
CA TYR A 17 11.30 8.11 -13.04
C TYR A 17 10.86 9.20 -14.03
N PRO A 18 11.49 9.31 -15.21
CA PRO A 18 11.13 10.32 -16.20
C PRO A 18 9.73 10.04 -16.74
N VAL A 19 8.79 10.92 -16.41
CA VAL A 19 7.47 10.97 -17.03
C VAL A 19 7.67 11.48 -18.45
N ASN A 20 7.50 10.63 -19.47
CA ASN A 20 7.43 11.12 -20.83
C ASN A 20 6.24 10.52 -21.60
N ASN A 21 5.44 11.45 -22.12
CA ASN A 21 4.33 11.30 -23.06
C ASN A 21 3.04 10.64 -22.57
N GLY A 22 2.21 11.43 -21.86
CA GLY A 22 0.82 11.70 -22.27
C GLY A 22 -0.15 10.54 -22.48
N VAL A 23 0.09 9.36 -21.91
CA VAL A 23 -0.82 8.21 -22.00
C VAL A 23 -1.22 7.79 -20.59
N SER A 24 -2.52 7.82 -20.31
CA SER A 24 -3.14 7.21 -19.14
C SER A 24 -2.90 5.70 -19.22
N LEU A 25 -1.89 5.20 -18.50
CA LEU A 25 -1.65 3.77 -18.36
C LEU A 25 -2.53 3.24 -17.23
N SER A 26 -3.25 2.16 -17.52
CA SER A 26 -4.06 1.47 -16.52
C SER A 26 -3.18 0.76 -15.50
N TYR A 27 -3.70 0.62 -14.29
CA TYR A 27 -3.09 -0.04 -13.14
C TYR A 27 -2.35 -1.36 -13.46
N ALA A 28 -2.92 -2.22 -14.31
CA ALA A 28 -2.32 -3.49 -14.73
C ALA A 28 -1.11 -3.35 -15.69
N SER A 29 -0.86 -2.17 -16.26
CA SER A 29 0.14 -1.95 -17.32
C SER A 29 1.52 -1.60 -16.76
N ILE A 30 1.58 -0.99 -15.57
CA ILE A 30 2.84 -0.58 -14.93
C ILE A 30 3.54 -1.80 -14.32
N CYS A 31 2.80 -2.76 -13.78
CA CYS A 31 3.35 -3.98 -13.16
C CYS A 31 3.84 -5.05 -14.16
N ARG A 32 3.54 -4.93 -15.47
CA ARG A 32 3.90 -5.94 -16.49
C ARG A 32 5.31 -5.79 -17.07
N VAL A 33 5.99 -4.66 -16.86
CA VAL A 33 7.19 -4.30 -17.62
C VAL A 33 8.42 -5.19 -17.32
N ASN A 34 8.38 -6.02 -16.27
CA ASN A 34 9.52 -6.87 -15.89
C ASN A 34 9.37 -8.37 -16.19
N ASN A 35 8.27 -8.84 -16.79
CA ASN A 35 7.98 -10.28 -16.83
C ASN A 35 8.10 -10.97 -18.21
N ASP A 36 8.51 -10.28 -19.28
CA ASP A 36 8.49 -10.87 -20.63
C ASP A 36 9.84 -11.41 -21.15
N ASN A 37 10.90 -11.53 -20.33
CA ASN A 37 12.18 -12.03 -20.86
C ASN A 37 13.03 -12.84 -19.86
N ILE A 38 12.64 -14.05 -19.45
CA ILE A 38 13.61 -15.11 -19.10
C ILE A 38 13.07 -16.49 -19.51
N GLU A 39 13.67 -17.08 -20.56
CA GLU A 39 13.53 -18.51 -20.89
C GLU A 39 14.24 -19.40 -19.85
N PRO A 40 13.75 -20.65 -19.63
CA PRO A 40 14.26 -21.53 -18.58
C PRO A 40 15.60 -22.17 -18.96
N SER A 41 16.72 -21.69 -18.39
CA SER A 41 18.00 -22.39 -18.48
C SER A 41 18.16 -23.41 -17.35
N HIS A 42 18.05 -24.69 -17.71
CA HIS A 42 18.49 -25.85 -16.93
C HIS A 42 19.94 -25.71 -16.44
N ILE A 43 20.19 -25.82 -15.11
CA ILE A 43 21.38 -26.48 -14.55
C ILE A 43 20.99 -27.24 -13.28
N SER A 44 21.09 -28.55 -13.35
CA SER A 44 20.96 -29.52 -12.26
C SER A 44 22.28 -29.69 -11.50
N GLN A 45 22.26 -29.76 -10.16
CA GLN A 45 23.09 -30.69 -9.37
C GLN A 45 22.43 -31.06 -8.02
N PRO A 46 22.61 -32.29 -7.50
CA PRO A 46 21.97 -32.79 -6.28
C PRO A 46 22.88 -32.60 -5.06
N VAL A 47 22.32 -32.17 -3.93
CA VAL A 47 23.00 -32.28 -2.63
C VAL A 47 22.26 -33.27 -1.73
N SER A 48 22.89 -34.43 -1.60
CA SER A 48 22.53 -35.50 -0.67
C SER A 48 22.90 -35.11 0.75
N SER A 49 22.04 -35.39 1.74
CA SER A 49 22.42 -36.12 2.96
C SER A 49 21.22 -36.39 3.86
N LEU A 50 21.13 -37.64 4.33
CA LEU A 50 20.17 -38.14 5.30
C LEU A 50 20.34 -37.44 6.66
N HIS A 51 19.24 -37.19 7.38
CA HIS A 51 19.18 -37.39 8.83
C HIS A 51 17.76 -37.79 9.26
N ASN A 52 17.71 -38.82 10.11
CA ASN A 52 16.52 -39.46 10.66
C ASN A 52 16.11 -38.72 11.94
N GLY A 53 14.87 -38.22 11.99
CA GLY A 53 14.30 -37.59 13.19
C GLY A 53 12.86 -37.19 12.91
N THR A 54 11.90 -37.87 13.55
CA THR A 54 10.46 -37.69 13.37
C THR A 54 9.97 -36.34 13.89
N PHE A 55 10.11 -35.27 13.11
CA PHE A 55 9.38 -34.00 13.25
C PHE A 55 9.17 -33.38 11.86
N SER A 56 7.98 -32.80 11.63
CA SER A 56 7.40 -32.43 10.33
C SER A 56 8.36 -31.81 9.29
N LEU A 57 8.87 -32.64 8.38
CA LEU A 57 9.68 -32.25 7.21
C LEU A 57 8.84 -31.59 6.07
N GLN A 58 7.64 -31.11 6.37
CA GLN A 58 6.70 -30.60 5.37
C GLN A 58 6.29 -29.14 5.58
N SER A 59 6.79 -28.48 6.62
CA SER A 59 6.45 -27.09 6.95
C SER A 59 7.65 -26.17 6.78
N LEU A 60 7.38 -24.96 6.28
CA LEU A 60 8.36 -23.89 6.21
C LEU A 60 8.80 -23.47 7.63
N CYS A 61 10.01 -22.93 7.72
CA CYS A 61 10.57 -22.34 8.92
C CYS A 61 9.82 -21.03 9.23
N PRO A 62 9.10 -20.92 10.36
CA PRO A 62 8.29 -19.73 10.65
C PRO A 62 9.11 -18.44 10.75
N TYR A 63 10.38 -18.55 11.18
CA TYR A 63 11.28 -17.40 11.30
C TYR A 63 11.77 -16.91 9.94
N ALA A 64 12.18 -17.84 9.07
CA ALA A 64 12.60 -17.48 7.71
C ALA A 64 11.41 -16.96 6.88
N GLU A 65 10.23 -17.58 7.00
CA GLU A 65 9.03 -17.15 6.29
C GLU A 65 8.59 -15.73 6.68
N LYS A 66 8.67 -15.39 7.97
CA LYS A 66 8.21 -14.10 8.49
C LYS A 66 9.26 -12.99 8.35
N ASP A 67 10.47 -13.26 8.79
CA ASP A 67 11.51 -12.24 8.99
C ASP A 67 12.63 -12.36 7.94
N GLY A 68 12.57 -13.36 7.06
CA GLY A 68 13.59 -13.64 6.03
C GLY A 68 14.85 -14.28 6.59
N VAL A 69 14.93 -14.41 7.92
CA VAL A 69 16.14 -14.80 8.65
C VAL A 69 15.83 -15.91 9.64
N CYS A 70 16.70 -16.92 9.71
CA CYS A 70 16.68 -17.93 10.75
C CYS A 70 18.01 -17.93 11.49
N GLU A 71 17.98 -17.57 12.78
CA GLU A 71 19.19 -17.52 13.64
C GLU A 71 19.95 -18.85 13.66
N ALA A 72 19.25 -19.99 13.58
CA ALA A 72 19.89 -21.30 13.49
C ALA A 72 20.77 -21.39 12.23
N LEU A 73 20.26 -20.98 11.07
CA LEU A 73 21.02 -21.01 9.82
C LEU A 73 22.19 -20.00 9.86
N GLU A 74 21.97 -18.80 10.37
CA GLU A 74 23.02 -17.76 10.47
C GLU A 74 24.16 -18.16 11.41
N THR A 75 23.85 -18.85 12.51
CA THR A 75 24.85 -19.34 13.47
C THR A 75 25.45 -20.70 13.08
N GLY A 76 25.13 -21.21 11.89
CA GLY A 76 25.61 -22.49 11.38
C GLY A 76 25.06 -23.71 12.13
N ARG A 77 23.95 -23.55 12.84
CA ARG A 77 23.22 -24.62 13.53
C ARG A 77 22.17 -25.25 12.61
N TYR A 78 21.82 -26.49 12.92
CA TYR A 78 20.77 -27.21 12.21
C TYR A 78 19.38 -26.63 12.54
N CYS A 79 18.64 -26.22 11.51
CA CYS A 79 17.22 -25.91 11.61
C CYS A 79 16.41 -27.12 11.13
N PRO A 80 15.43 -27.63 11.90
CA PRO A 80 14.62 -28.78 11.51
C PRO A 80 13.56 -28.46 10.44
N TYR A 81 13.36 -27.19 10.10
CA TYR A 81 12.34 -26.72 9.17
C TYR A 81 12.92 -26.34 7.81
N ILE A 82 12.06 -26.31 6.78
CA ILE A 82 12.45 -25.93 5.42
C ILE A 82 12.50 -24.40 5.31
N HIS A 83 13.62 -23.82 4.89
CA HIS A 83 13.68 -22.37 4.74
C HIS A 83 12.95 -21.85 3.51
N GLY A 84 12.67 -22.70 2.52
CA GLY A 84 11.95 -22.32 1.31
C GLY A 84 12.83 -21.64 0.26
N ASP A 85 12.29 -21.53 -0.94
CA ASP A 85 12.85 -20.76 -2.05
C ASP A 85 12.31 -19.32 -2.00
N LEU A 86 13.05 -18.40 -2.62
CA LEU A 86 12.67 -16.98 -2.69
C LEU A 86 11.48 -16.77 -3.64
N CYS A 87 10.55 -15.90 -3.23
CA CYS A 87 9.51 -15.40 -4.11
C CYS A 87 10.02 -14.19 -4.91
N ASP A 88 9.78 -14.17 -6.22
CA ASP A 88 10.27 -13.09 -7.12
C ASP A 88 9.64 -11.71 -6.85
N LEU A 89 8.51 -11.66 -6.13
CA LEU A 89 7.80 -10.42 -5.83
C LEU A 89 8.12 -9.85 -4.45
N CYS A 90 8.17 -10.69 -3.41
CA CYS A 90 8.44 -10.23 -2.04
C CYS A 90 9.87 -10.50 -1.56
N GLU A 91 10.68 -11.24 -2.33
CA GLU A 91 12.05 -11.65 -2.01
C GLU A 91 12.18 -12.42 -0.68
N MET A 92 11.06 -12.89 -0.12
CA MET A 92 11.03 -13.69 1.10
C MET A 92 11.16 -15.17 0.77
N PRO A 93 11.81 -15.97 1.64
CA PRO A 93 11.96 -17.41 1.46
C PRO A 93 10.65 -18.11 1.88
N ALA A 94 9.59 -17.87 1.10
CA ALA A 94 8.21 -18.24 1.40
C ALA A 94 7.68 -19.31 0.44
N LEU A 95 8.46 -19.78 -0.54
CA LEU A 95 8.04 -20.82 -1.48
C LEU A 95 8.53 -22.18 -1.01
N HIS A 96 7.63 -23.15 -0.87
CA HIS A 96 8.06 -24.51 -0.53
C HIS A 96 8.72 -25.21 -1.75
N PRO A 97 9.87 -25.90 -1.61
CA PRO A 97 10.63 -26.47 -2.73
C PRO A 97 9.88 -27.55 -3.54
N THR A 98 8.93 -28.25 -2.91
CA THR A 98 8.18 -29.34 -3.56
C THR A 98 6.65 -29.20 -3.50
N ASN A 99 6.10 -28.20 -2.79
CA ASN A 99 4.66 -28.10 -2.60
C ASN A 99 4.09 -27.07 -3.58
N GLU A 100 3.68 -27.56 -4.76
CA GLU A 100 3.14 -26.72 -5.84
C GLU A 100 1.92 -25.90 -5.42
N LYS A 101 1.00 -26.49 -4.67
CA LYS A 101 -0.22 -25.82 -4.21
C LYS A 101 0.10 -24.64 -3.28
N GLN A 102 1.04 -24.83 -2.36
CA GLN A 102 1.49 -23.75 -1.47
C GLN A 102 2.18 -22.63 -2.26
N ARG A 103 3.00 -22.97 -3.26
CA ARG A 103 3.66 -21.98 -4.11
C ARG A 103 2.66 -21.15 -4.89
N GLU A 104 1.67 -21.80 -5.51
CA GLU A 104 0.61 -21.11 -6.25
C GLU A 104 -0.19 -20.20 -5.33
N GLN A 105 -0.59 -20.70 -4.15
CA GLN A 105 -1.31 -19.92 -3.16
C GLN A 105 -0.51 -18.67 -2.73
N HIS A 106 0.76 -18.83 -2.35
CA HIS A 106 1.61 -17.71 -1.99
C HIS A 106 1.73 -16.70 -3.14
N ARG A 107 1.93 -17.14 -4.38
CA ARG A 107 2.06 -16.24 -5.53
C ARG A 107 0.81 -15.39 -5.75
N LEU A 108 -0.38 -16.00 -5.62
CA LEU A 108 -1.65 -15.28 -5.75
C LEU A 108 -1.83 -14.26 -4.62
N GLU A 109 -1.58 -14.67 -3.37
CA GLU A 109 -1.68 -13.79 -2.20
C GLU A 109 -0.65 -12.65 -2.25
N CYS A 110 0.58 -12.95 -2.66
CA CYS A 110 1.67 -11.99 -2.81
C CYS A 110 1.39 -10.98 -3.91
N LEU A 111 0.87 -11.44 -5.06
CA LEU A 111 0.46 -10.55 -6.15
C LEU A 111 -0.63 -9.59 -5.68
N HIS A 112 -1.70 -10.11 -5.08
CA HIS A 112 -2.79 -9.29 -4.56
C HIS A 112 -2.31 -8.28 -3.50
N LYS A 113 -1.41 -8.70 -2.60
CA LYS A 113 -0.83 -7.80 -1.60
C LYS A 113 -0.06 -6.66 -2.28
N HIS A 114 0.84 -6.99 -3.21
CA HIS A 114 1.64 -5.99 -3.91
C HIS A 114 0.76 -5.03 -4.71
N GLU A 115 -0.28 -5.55 -5.35
CA GLU A 115 -1.33 -4.78 -5.98
C GLU A 115 -1.94 -3.76 -5.00
N THR A 116 -2.49 -4.22 -3.88
CA THR A 116 -3.11 -3.31 -2.89
C THR A 116 -2.16 -2.26 -2.32
N GLU A 117 -0.88 -2.62 -2.07
CA GLU A 117 0.15 -1.69 -1.58
C GLU A 117 0.48 -0.62 -2.63
N CYS A 118 0.52 -1.02 -3.90
CA CYS A 118 0.73 -0.10 -5.02
C CYS A 118 -0.42 0.89 -5.15
N GLU A 119 -1.68 0.42 -5.10
CA GLU A 119 -2.86 1.29 -5.11
C GLU A 119 -2.85 2.29 -3.96
N GLU A 120 -2.51 1.83 -2.75
CA GLU A 120 -2.42 2.68 -1.57
C GLU A 120 -1.31 3.73 -1.72
N ALA A 121 -0.13 3.36 -2.24
CA ALA A 121 0.96 4.30 -2.49
C ALA A 121 0.54 5.41 -3.46
N PHE A 122 -0.13 5.06 -4.57
CA PHE A 122 -0.69 6.05 -5.50
C PHE A 122 -1.81 6.89 -4.87
N ALA A 123 -2.62 6.31 -3.98
CA ALA A 123 -3.64 7.02 -3.21
C ALA A 123 -3.04 8.04 -2.24
N ILE A 124 -1.91 7.72 -1.62
CA ILE A 124 -1.16 8.64 -0.76
C ILE A 124 -0.56 9.75 -1.62
N GLN A 125 0.15 9.41 -2.70
CA GLN A 125 0.82 10.40 -3.56
C GLN A 125 -0.15 11.45 -4.12
N ARG A 126 -1.37 11.06 -4.51
CA ARG A 126 -2.38 12.02 -5.00
C ARG A 126 -3.05 12.85 -3.90
N SER A 127 -2.83 12.50 -2.63
CA SER A 127 -3.47 13.13 -1.46
C SER A 127 -2.51 13.98 -0.64
N GLU A 128 -1.20 13.69 -0.68
CA GLU A 128 -0.21 14.24 0.24
C GLU A 128 -0.06 15.77 0.12
N ASP A 129 -0.28 16.34 -1.06
CA ASP A 129 -0.09 17.76 -1.34
C ASP A 129 -1.37 18.60 -1.20
N LYS A 130 -2.51 17.96 -0.90
CA LYS A 130 -3.83 18.60 -0.94
C LYS A 130 -4.05 19.50 0.27
N LYS A 131 -4.24 20.80 0.00
CA LYS A 131 -4.45 21.85 1.01
C LYS A 131 -5.92 22.17 1.20
N CYS A 132 -6.31 22.36 2.44
CA CYS A 132 -7.67 22.74 2.80
C CYS A 132 -7.95 24.22 2.46
N GLY A 133 -9.02 24.52 1.74
CA GLY A 133 -9.42 25.90 1.40
C GLY A 133 -9.87 26.77 2.58
N VAL A 134 -10.03 26.19 3.78
CA VAL A 134 -10.44 26.93 5.00
C VAL A 134 -9.25 27.23 5.92
N CYS A 135 -8.45 26.24 6.28
CA CYS A 135 -7.29 26.44 7.16
C CYS A 135 -5.97 26.64 6.42
N LEU A 136 -5.94 26.42 5.10
CA LEU A 136 -4.76 26.53 4.23
C LEU A 136 -3.60 25.58 4.56
N GLU A 137 -3.82 24.64 5.48
CA GLU A 137 -2.89 23.57 5.83
C GLU A 137 -3.04 22.37 4.89
N THR A 138 -1.96 21.62 4.71
CA THR A 138 -2.00 20.30 4.08
C THR A 138 -2.81 19.34 4.94
N VAL A 139 -3.81 18.67 4.36
CA VAL A 139 -4.70 17.78 5.12
C VAL A 139 -3.94 16.56 5.67
N TRP A 140 -2.95 16.08 4.94
CA TRP A 140 -2.16 14.89 5.31
C TRP A 140 -1.13 15.13 6.42
N ASP A 141 -0.59 16.35 6.52
CA ASP A 141 0.41 16.74 7.52
C ASP A 141 -0.20 17.13 8.86
N ARG A 142 -1.53 17.04 8.97
CA ARG A 142 -2.27 17.58 10.09
C ARG A 142 -2.13 16.73 11.35
N ASP A 143 -1.94 17.41 12.49
CA ASP A 143 -2.01 16.81 13.82
C ASP A 143 -3.48 16.57 14.21
N GLY A 144 -4.02 15.42 13.82
CA GLY A 144 -5.39 15.02 14.14
C GLY A 144 -6.03 14.16 13.06
N ASP A 145 -7.27 14.53 12.68
CA ASP A 145 -8.02 13.79 11.66
C ASP A 145 -7.53 14.14 10.25
N LYS A 146 -6.74 13.25 9.66
CA LYS A 146 -6.16 13.35 8.31
C LYS A 146 -7.14 13.03 7.18
N ARG A 147 -8.45 13.07 7.46
CA ARG A 147 -9.50 12.79 6.47
C ARG A 147 -9.93 14.05 5.75
N PHE A 148 -10.26 13.88 4.48
CA PHE A 148 -10.91 14.88 3.65
C PHE A 148 -12.42 14.87 3.90
N GLY A 149 -13.03 16.05 3.82
CA GLY A 149 -14.48 16.21 3.77
C GLY A 149 -14.93 16.54 2.35
N ILE A 150 -15.41 15.54 1.63
CA ILE A 150 -15.82 15.66 0.22
C ILE A 150 -17.24 16.20 0.14
N LEU A 151 -17.44 17.19 -0.74
CA LEU A 151 -18.76 17.74 -1.08
C LEU A 151 -19.27 17.09 -2.38
N GLU A 152 -20.59 16.93 -2.51
CA GLU A 152 -21.17 16.18 -3.63
C GLU A 152 -21.16 16.98 -4.93
N ASN A 153 -21.36 18.29 -4.85
CA ASN A 153 -21.59 19.16 -6.01
C ASN A 153 -20.39 20.06 -6.40
N CYS A 154 -19.22 19.87 -5.80
CA CYS A 154 -17.99 20.58 -6.17
C CYS A 154 -16.72 19.84 -5.76
N ASP A 155 -15.57 20.23 -6.29
CA ASP A 155 -14.26 19.56 -6.06
C ASP A 155 -13.30 20.35 -5.17
N HIS A 156 -13.83 21.25 -4.35
CA HIS A 156 -13.02 22.01 -3.40
C HIS A 156 -12.54 21.13 -2.25
N ILE A 157 -11.29 21.32 -1.85
CA ILE A 157 -10.60 20.47 -0.88
C ILE A 157 -10.81 21.03 0.53
N PHE A 158 -11.37 20.22 1.42
CA PHE A 158 -11.50 20.58 2.83
C PHE A 158 -11.02 19.46 3.73
N CYS A 159 -10.36 19.85 4.82
CA CYS A 159 -10.17 18.97 5.96
C CYS A 159 -11.53 18.64 6.59
N LEU A 160 -11.73 17.42 7.08
CA LEU A 160 -13.02 16.98 7.63
C LEU A 160 -13.47 17.83 8.83
N GLU A 161 -12.53 18.24 9.68
CA GLU A 161 -12.83 19.09 10.83
C GLU A 161 -13.30 20.49 10.40
N CYS A 162 -12.67 21.05 9.36
CA CYS A 162 -12.93 22.39 8.86
C CYS A 162 -14.35 22.49 8.30
N ILE A 163 -14.74 21.52 7.46
CA ILE A 163 -16.08 21.51 6.86
C ILE A 163 -17.17 21.18 7.90
N ARG A 164 -16.85 20.38 8.92
CA ARG A 164 -17.75 20.15 10.06
C ARG A 164 -17.99 21.42 10.87
N LYS A 165 -16.92 22.18 11.20
CA LYS A 165 -17.03 23.48 11.88
C LYS A 165 -17.83 24.48 11.05
N TRP A 166 -17.60 24.52 9.74
CA TRP A 166 -18.38 25.34 8.81
C TRP A 166 -19.89 25.02 8.90
N ARG A 167 -20.25 23.73 8.79
CA ARG A 167 -21.66 23.29 8.88
C ARG A 167 -22.30 23.48 10.25
N ALA A 168 -21.50 23.43 11.32
CA ALA A 168 -21.96 23.64 12.69
C ALA A 168 -22.10 25.13 13.06
N SER A 169 -21.55 26.05 12.26
CA SER A 169 -21.58 27.48 12.58
C SER A 169 -23.00 28.06 12.49
N SER A 170 -23.65 28.29 13.64
CA SER A 170 -25.04 28.75 13.71
C SER A 170 -25.24 30.24 13.38
N ASN A 171 -24.16 30.99 13.17
CA ASN A 171 -24.19 32.43 12.92
C ASN A 171 -24.60 32.80 11.49
N TYR A 172 -24.70 31.83 10.60
CA TYR A 172 -25.07 32.03 9.20
C TYR A 172 -26.40 31.33 8.89
N GLU A 173 -27.16 31.88 7.95
CA GLU A 173 -28.38 31.24 7.46
C GLU A 173 -28.09 29.80 6.99
N HIS A 174 -29.05 28.89 7.21
CA HIS A 174 -28.91 27.46 6.92
C HIS A 174 -28.53 27.17 5.43
N LYS A 175 -28.87 28.08 4.51
CA LYS A 175 -28.47 28.00 3.09
C LYS A 175 -26.97 28.21 2.87
N VAL A 176 -26.32 29.00 3.72
CA VAL A 176 -24.90 29.35 3.61
C VAL A 176 -24.01 28.25 4.20
N VAL A 177 -24.39 27.69 5.35
CA VAL A 177 -23.62 26.62 6.02
C VAL A 177 -23.67 25.29 5.26
N LYS A 178 -24.71 25.07 4.45
CA LYS A 178 -24.85 23.93 3.54
C LYS A 178 -24.26 24.17 2.15
N ALA A 179 -23.59 25.30 1.96
CA ALA A 179 -22.88 25.60 0.73
C ALA A 179 -21.38 25.40 0.92
N CYS A 180 -20.68 25.13 -0.18
CA CYS A 180 -19.21 25.12 -0.22
C CYS A 180 -18.65 26.48 0.24
N PRO A 181 -17.65 26.53 1.15
CA PRO A 181 -17.01 27.78 1.57
C PRO A 181 -16.42 28.62 0.42
N GLU A 182 -15.94 27.96 -0.64
CA GLU A 182 -15.27 28.61 -1.77
C GLU A 182 -16.24 29.01 -2.88
N CYS A 183 -16.94 28.05 -3.50
CA CYS A 183 -17.81 28.33 -4.66
C CYS A 183 -19.28 28.57 -4.32
N ARG A 184 -19.69 28.42 -3.06
CA ARG A 184 -21.08 28.57 -2.60
C ARG A 184 -22.12 27.65 -3.27
N VAL A 185 -21.67 26.65 -4.03
CA VAL A 185 -22.55 25.59 -4.52
C VAL A 185 -23.12 24.82 -3.33
N LYS A 186 -24.44 24.65 -3.31
CA LYS A 186 -25.14 23.89 -2.26
C LYS A 186 -24.72 22.41 -2.34
N SER A 187 -24.32 21.85 -1.22
CA SER A 187 -24.03 20.42 -1.04
C SER A 187 -24.63 20.02 0.29
N ASP A 188 -25.68 19.21 0.31
CA ASP A 188 -26.32 18.84 1.57
C ASP A 188 -25.48 17.83 2.35
N PHE A 189 -24.68 17.03 1.64
CA PHE A 189 -23.91 15.94 2.21
C PHE A 189 -22.40 16.21 2.32
N VAL A 190 -21.74 15.58 3.29
CA VAL A 190 -20.27 15.53 3.44
C VAL A 190 -19.84 14.09 3.59
N THR A 191 -18.98 13.63 2.70
CA THR A 191 -18.42 12.28 2.76
C THR A 191 -17.01 12.34 3.33
N PRO A 192 -16.72 11.70 4.48
CA PRO A 192 -15.37 11.57 4.99
C PRO A 192 -14.60 10.51 4.19
N THR A 193 -13.36 10.82 3.78
CA THR A 193 -12.46 9.86 3.11
C THR A 193 -11.01 10.04 3.57
N LYS A 194 -10.23 8.96 3.58
CA LYS A 194 -8.79 9.00 3.87
C LYS A 194 -8.01 9.57 2.68
N TYR A 195 -8.35 9.17 1.46
CA TYR A 195 -7.64 9.56 0.24
C TYR A 195 -8.48 10.50 -0.64
N TRP A 196 -7.82 11.44 -1.33
CA TRP A 196 -8.45 12.39 -2.22
C TRP A 196 -8.86 11.73 -3.56
N PRO A 197 -10.13 11.82 -3.98
CA PRO A 197 -10.56 11.34 -5.28
C PRO A 197 -10.14 12.33 -6.38
N GLU A 198 -9.30 11.89 -7.31
CA GLU A 198 -8.77 12.74 -8.38
C GLU A 198 -9.78 12.99 -9.52
N ASN A 199 -10.66 12.02 -9.78
CA ASN A 199 -11.63 12.06 -10.86
C ASN A 199 -13.07 12.01 -10.33
N GLU A 200 -14.00 12.56 -11.12
CA GLU A 200 -15.44 12.58 -10.81
C GLU A 200 -16.01 11.18 -10.57
N GLN A 201 -15.58 10.17 -11.34
CA GLN A 201 -16.01 8.78 -11.15
C GLN A 201 -15.60 8.24 -9.77
N ALA A 202 -14.35 8.46 -9.36
CA ALA A 202 -13.85 8.03 -8.05
C ALA A 202 -14.57 8.76 -6.91
N LYS A 203 -14.87 10.05 -7.10
CA LYS A 203 -15.66 10.84 -6.14
C LYS A 203 -17.08 10.27 -5.98
N GLN A 204 -17.75 9.96 -7.09
CA GLN A 204 -19.10 9.38 -7.07
C GLN A 204 -19.10 8.01 -6.38
N GLU A 205 -18.10 7.18 -6.63
CA GLU A 205 -17.94 5.89 -5.96
C GLU A 205 -17.76 6.05 -4.44
N VAL A 206 -16.87 6.94 -3.99
CA VAL A 206 -16.68 7.24 -2.56
C VAL A 206 -17.98 7.72 -1.91
N ILE A 207 -18.72 8.62 -2.57
CA ILE A 207 -20.00 9.12 -2.06
C ILE A 207 -21.04 8.00 -2.01
N LYS A 208 -21.12 7.16 -3.04
CA LYS A 208 -22.07 6.04 -3.12
C LYS A 208 -21.79 5.03 -2.01
N THR A 209 -20.56 4.53 -1.91
CA THR A 209 -20.15 3.55 -0.91
C THR A 209 -20.40 4.07 0.50
N TYR A 210 -20.15 5.36 0.77
CA TYR A 210 -20.46 5.92 2.08
C TYR A 210 -21.97 5.99 2.34
N LYS A 211 -22.78 6.39 1.34
CA LYS A 211 -24.25 6.44 1.46
C LYS A 211 -24.89 5.06 1.66
N GLU A 212 -24.33 4.01 1.08
CA GLU A 212 -24.80 2.63 1.25
C GLU A 212 -24.50 2.04 2.63
N ASN A 213 -23.51 2.61 3.33
CA ASN A 213 -23.07 2.16 4.67
C ASN A 213 -23.61 3.04 5.83
N LEU A 214 -24.57 3.94 5.57
CA LEU A 214 -25.26 4.76 6.57
C LEU A 214 -26.49 4.04 7.15
#